data_AF-A0A7C8IYW3-F1
#
_entry.id   AF-A0A7C8IYW3-F1
#
_cell.length_a   1.000
_cell.length_b   1.000
_cell.length_c   1.000
_cell.angle_alpha   90.00
_cell.angle_beta   90.00
_cell.angle_gamma   90.00
#
_symmetry.space_group_name_H-M   'P 1'
#
loop_
_entity.id
_entity.type
_entity.pdbx_description
1 polymer ?
#
loop_
_entity_poly.entity_id
_entity_poly.type
_entity_poly.pdbx_seq_one_letter_code
_entity_poly.pdbx_strand_id
1 'polypeptide(L)'
;MPRMHLVPEVENSADAPDVFAERTLQVKLVDFWKRQSLTTGPEYDVLVAQERYDKFYAEFLLTVPPVFSLEPDTQWDNRLPKLYLQRQILHTAIFDSLCYNFRPSLLQDPAEVELLPGYKQILLSSHKKALASAALKVLEKVSTLHNMIGASHARYPGIIIPAFEAAVPLLCLCADTDFPGETMDASLTTGTLHPLSTTMANLTRNQCMQAIRDAVERLQSLAEFSKMAEAGARALASLIARVEYPSTQPQQQSSIMRAIDPTMQLIDSWKGEQIGSINGVFTVTDVLRGTHSSLPVNWGVVEDLSGSLWDKGSLPFSDI
;
A
#
# COMPACT_ATOMS: atom_id res chain seq x y z
N MET A 1 23.77 -14.41 -19.37
CA MET A 1 23.26 -13.02 -19.34
C MET A 1 24.44 -12.10 -19.04
N PRO A 2 24.69 -11.03 -19.81
CA PRO A 2 25.80 -10.11 -19.57
C PRO A 2 25.47 -9.16 -18.39
N ARG A 3 26.42 -8.98 -17.47
CA ARG A 3 26.31 -8.04 -16.34
C ARG A 3 26.70 -6.64 -16.81
N MET A 4 25.76 -5.69 -16.72
CA MET A 4 26.01 -4.30 -17.05
C MET A 4 26.57 -3.62 -15.79
N HIS A 5 27.89 -3.48 -15.70
CA HIS A 5 28.56 -2.81 -14.58
C HIS A 5 28.42 -1.29 -14.73
N LEU A 6 27.46 -0.72 -14.01
CA LEU A 6 27.26 0.72 -13.91
C LEU A 6 27.49 1.09 -12.43
N VAL A 7 28.64 1.71 -12.12
CA VAL A 7 29.05 2.38 -10.84
C VAL A 7 30.03 1.56 -9.93
N PRO A 8 31.04 2.19 -9.25
CA PRO A 8 32.35 1.58 -8.99
C PRO A 8 32.55 0.84 -7.64
N GLU A 9 33.49 -0.10 -7.67
CA GLU A 9 34.28 -0.82 -6.62
C GLU A 9 33.60 -1.45 -5.39
N VAL A 10 32.43 -0.99 -4.95
CA VAL A 10 31.72 -1.56 -3.78
C VAL A 10 30.99 -2.87 -4.12
N GLU A 11 30.67 -3.08 -5.41
CA GLU A 11 29.98 -4.28 -5.93
C GLU A 11 30.85 -5.55 -6.02
N ASN A 12 32.16 -5.47 -5.72
CA ASN A 12 33.05 -6.64 -5.81
C ASN A 12 32.96 -7.58 -4.60
N SER A 13 32.15 -7.25 -3.60
CA SER A 13 31.81 -8.16 -2.50
C SER A 13 30.69 -9.09 -2.96
N ALA A 14 30.93 -10.40 -2.95
CA ALA A 14 29.93 -11.42 -3.30
C ALA A 14 28.62 -11.30 -2.49
N ASP A 15 28.68 -10.67 -1.31
CA ASP A 15 27.56 -10.52 -0.38
C ASP A 15 26.86 -9.15 -0.46
N ALA A 16 27.27 -8.27 -1.38
CA ALA A 16 26.64 -6.96 -1.54
C ALA A 16 25.26 -7.08 -2.20
N PRO A 17 24.24 -6.34 -1.73
CA PRO A 17 22.92 -6.31 -2.37
C PRO A 17 23.01 -5.79 -3.81
N ASP A 18 22.33 -6.47 -4.74
CA ASP A 18 22.17 -6.00 -6.12
C ASP A 18 21.44 -4.64 -6.14
N VAL A 19 21.95 -3.69 -6.93
CA VAL A 19 21.39 -2.34 -7.12
C VAL A 19 19.92 -2.37 -7.55
N PHE A 20 19.50 -3.42 -8.27
CA PHE A 20 18.11 -3.60 -8.73
C PHE A 20 17.32 -4.62 -7.90
N ALA A 21 17.85 -5.09 -6.76
CA ALA A 21 17.18 -6.07 -5.91
C ALA A 21 15.78 -5.60 -5.48
N GLU A 22 15.65 -4.34 -5.10
CA GLU A 22 14.38 -3.72 -4.70
C GLU A 22 13.31 -3.85 -5.78
N ARG A 23 13.61 -3.43 -7.02
CA ARG A 23 12.68 -3.53 -8.16
C ARG A 23 12.34 -4.98 -8.48
N THR A 24 13.34 -5.87 -8.43
CA THR A 24 13.12 -7.30 -8.64
C THR A 24 12.16 -7.87 -7.60
N LEU A 25 12.27 -7.46 -6.33
CA LEU A 25 11.36 -7.86 -5.26
C LEU A 25 9.94 -7.31 -5.46
N GLN A 26 9.80 -6.06 -5.93
CA GLN A 26 8.49 -5.51 -6.28
C GLN A 26 7.82 -6.27 -7.43
N VAL A 27 8.57 -6.65 -8.47
CA VAL A 27 8.03 -7.46 -9.57
C VAL A 27 7.56 -8.82 -9.05
N LYS A 28 8.37 -9.48 -8.21
CA LYS A 28 7.97 -10.74 -7.56
C LYS A 28 6.73 -10.60 -6.68
N LEU A 29 6.60 -9.49 -5.97
CA LEU A 29 5.44 -9.17 -5.14
C LEU A 29 4.17 -9.06 -5.99
N VAL A 30 4.26 -8.28 -7.07
CA VAL A 30 3.18 -8.13 -8.04
C VAL A 30 2.78 -9.47 -8.66
N ASP A 31 3.75 -10.26 -9.10
CA ASP A 31 3.50 -11.58 -9.69
C ASP A 31 2.89 -12.56 -8.68
N PHE A 32 3.29 -12.49 -7.42
CA PHE A 32 2.65 -13.26 -6.35
C PHE A 32 1.16 -12.95 -6.28
N TRP A 33 0.79 -11.68 -6.13
CA TRP A 33 -0.61 -11.29 -5.95
C TRP A 33 -1.46 -11.51 -7.20
N LYS A 34 -0.89 -11.36 -8.41
CA LYS A 34 -1.57 -11.69 -9.67
C LYS A 34 -1.99 -13.17 -9.72
N ARG A 35 -1.14 -14.06 -9.24
CA ARG A 35 -1.47 -15.50 -9.19
C ARG A 35 -2.61 -15.78 -8.21
N GLN A 36 -2.67 -15.05 -7.09
CA GLN A 36 -3.75 -15.20 -6.10
C GLN A 36 -5.08 -14.57 -6.54
N SER A 37 -5.06 -13.49 -7.32
CA SER A 37 -6.30 -12.85 -7.79
C SER A 37 -7.06 -13.71 -8.81
N LEU A 38 -6.34 -14.48 -9.64
CA LEU A 38 -6.93 -15.44 -10.60
C LEU A 38 -7.75 -16.56 -9.94
N THR A 39 -7.52 -16.82 -8.64
CA THR A 39 -8.16 -17.92 -7.91
C THR A 39 -9.31 -17.46 -7.01
N THR A 40 -9.67 -16.16 -7.03
CA THR A 40 -10.63 -15.60 -6.07
C THR A 40 -12.02 -15.40 -6.70
N GLY A 41 -13.07 -15.83 -5.99
CA GLY A 41 -14.46 -15.56 -6.37
C GLY A 41 -14.89 -14.11 -6.10
N PRO A 42 -16.12 -13.71 -6.50
CA PRO A 42 -16.60 -12.33 -6.37
C PRO A 42 -16.90 -11.90 -4.92
N GLU A 43 -17.12 -12.86 -4.03
CA GLU A 43 -17.48 -12.62 -2.63
C GLU A 43 -16.26 -12.74 -1.71
N TYR A 44 -16.23 -11.94 -0.64
CA TYR A 44 -15.14 -11.99 0.32
C TYR A 44 -15.29 -13.19 1.27
N ASP A 45 -14.46 -14.21 1.09
CA ASP A 45 -14.32 -15.29 2.05
C ASP A 45 -13.17 -15.02 3.02
N VAL A 46 -13.52 -14.90 4.31
CA VAL A 46 -12.57 -14.69 5.41
C VAL A 46 -11.50 -15.79 5.45
N LEU A 47 -11.84 -17.06 5.18
CA LEU A 47 -10.86 -18.15 5.20
C LEU A 47 -9.89 -18.07 4.02
N VAL A 48 -10.39 -17.70 2.84
CA VAL A 48 -9.55 -17.53 1.64
C VAL A 48 -8.62 -16.33 1.79
N ALA A 49 -9.08 -15.24 2.40
CA ALA A 49 -8.23 -14.09 2.71
C ALA A 49 -7.10 -14.43 3.71
N GLN A 50 -7.40 -15.28 4.69
CA GLN A 50 -6.40 -15.79 5.64
C GLN A 50 -5.40 -16.72 4.96
N GLU A 51 -5.87 -17.67 4.14
CA GLU A 51 -4.98 -18.59 3.40
C GLU A 51 -4.04 -17.83 2.45
N ARG A 52 -4.52 -16.79 1.77
CA ARG A 52 -3.69 -15.92 0.92
C ARG A 52 -2.58 -15.23 1.70
N TYR A 53 -2.90 -14.78 2.91
CA TYR A 53 -1.93 -14.18 3.80
C TYR A 53 -0.89 -15.19 4.31
N ASP A 54 -1.32 -16.41 4.68
CA ASP A 54 -0.40 -17.47 5.11
C ASP A 54 0.58 -17.85 3.99
N LYS A 55 0.09 -17.96 2.75
CA LYS A 55 0.92 -18.16 1.55
C LYS A 55 1.85 -16.98 1.30
N PHE A 56 1.37 -15.75 1.46
CA PHE A 56 2.19 -14.56 1.31
C PHE A 56 3.37 -14.56 2.30
N TYR A 57 3.10 -14.92 3.55
CA TYR A 57 4.13 -15.05 4.55
C TYR A 57 5.15 -16.14 4.19
N ALA A 58 4.68 -17.36 3.92
CA ALA A 58 5.54 -18.51 3.68
C ALA A 58 6.34 -18.43 2.37
N GLU A 59 5.71 -17.98 1.28
CA GLU A 59 6.30 -18.04 -0.07
C GLU A 59 7.03 -16.75 -0.45
N PHE A 60 6.58 -15.59 0.06
CA PHE A 60 7.20 -14.30 -0.26
C PHE A 60 8.02 -13.76 0.91
N LEU A 61 7.42 -13.49 2.08
CA LEU A 61 8.12 -12.78 3.15
C LEU A 61 9.35 -13.53 3.69
N LEU A 62 9.26 -14.86 3.85
CA LEU A 62 10.39 -15.68 4.29
C LEU A 62 11.50 -15.80 3.23
N THR A 63 11.24 -15.45 1.97
CA THR A 63 12.22 -15.53 0.87
C THR A 63 12.87 -14.19 0.55
N VAL A 64 12.43 -13.10 1.19
CA VAL A 64 13.04 -11.78 1.05
C VAL A 64 14.45 -11.80 1.66
N PRO A 65 15.49 -11.31 0.95
CA PRO A 65 16.84 -11.23 1.50
C PRO A 65 16.89 -10.43 2.82
N PRO A 66 17.77 -10.78 3.78
CA PRO A 66 17.84 -10.09 5.09
C PRO A 66 18.06 -8.58 5.02
N VAL A 67 18.68 -8.09 3.96
CA VAL A 67 18.88 -6.64 3.76
C VAL A 67 17.58 -5.90 3.41
N PHE A 68 16.55 -6.62 2.95
CA PHE A 68 15.23 -6.10 2.56
C PHE A 68 14.09 -6.61 3.45
N SER A 69 14.37 -7.48 4.43
CA SER A 69 13.36 -7.96 5.38
C SER A 69 12.72 -6.81 6.15
N LEU A 70 11.54 -7.08 6.73
CA LEU A 70 10.79 -6.07 7.48
C LEU A 70 11.53 -5.58 8.74
N GLU A 71 12.43 -6.43 9.26
CA GLU A 71 13.50 -6.06 10.19
C GLU A 71 14.83 -6.21 9.43
N PRO A 72 15.30 -5.16 8.75
CA PRO A 72 16.40 -5.28 7.81
C PRO A 72 17.76 -5.32 8.53
N ASP A 73 18.67 -6.12 7.97
CA ASP A 73 20.09 -6.04 8.27
C ASP A 73 20.68 -4.73 7.72
N THR A 74 21.28 -3.93 8.61
CA THR A 74 21.78 -2.57 8.35
C THR A 74 23.29 -2.52 8.09
N GLN A 75 23.98 -3.67 8.03
CA GLN A 75 25.44 -3.71 7.84
C GLN A 75 25.93 -2.97 6.57
N TRP A 76 25.06 -2.84 5.56
CA TRP A 76 25.36 -2.20 4.27
C TRP A 76 25.01 -0.71 4.21
N ASP A 77 24.35 -0.14 5.22
CA ASP A 77 23.76 1.21 5.15
C ASP A 77 24.80 2.30 4.96
N ASN A 78 25.95 2.16 5.64
CA ASN A 78 27.05 3.10 5.53
C ASN A 78 27.75 3.05 4.16
N ARG A 79 27.60 1.95 3.42
CA ARG A 79 28.26 1.72 2.12
C ARG A 79 27.34 1.97 0.93
N LEU A 80 26.03 1.79 1.12
CA LEU A 80 25.00 1.93 0.08
C LEU A 80 23.97 2.97 0.54
N PRO A 81 24.22 4.27 0.35
CA PRO A 81 23.37 5.34 0.89
C PRO A 81 21.91 5.29 0.42
N LYS A 82 21.65 4.74 -0.77
CA LYS A 82 20.30 4.59 -1.35
C LYS A 82 19.56 3.34 -0.85
N LEU A 83 20.23 2.43 -0.16
CA LEU A 83 19.63 1.16 0.29
C LEU A 83 18.50 1.40 1.29
N TYR A 84 18.68 2.34 2.21
CA TYR A 84 17.64 2.68 3.17
C TYR A 84 16.38 3.19 2.46
N LEU A 85 16.54 4.00 1.39
CA LEU A 85 15.44 4.51 0.58
C LEU A 85 14.70 3.36 -0.12
N GLN A 86 15.45 2.47 -0.75
CA GLN A 86 14.93 1.28 -1.41
C GLN A 86 14.12 0.39 -0.47
N ARG A 87 14.59 0.19 0.77
CA ARG A 87 13.82 -0.55 1.79
C ARG A 87 12.48 0.11 2.09
N GLN A 88 12.44 1.44 2.27
CA GLN A 88 11.18 2.14 2.55
C GLN A 88 10.17 1.98 1.41
N ILE A 89 10.63 2.04 0.15
CA ILE A 89 9.78 1.83 -1.02
C ILE A 89 9.22 0.40 -1.04
N LEU A 90 10.09 -0.61 -0.88
CA LEU A 90 9.65 -2.01 -0.85
C LEU A 90 8.71 -2.31 0.32
N HIS A 91 9.03 -1.82 1.53
CA HIS A 91 8.19 -2.01 2.71
C HIS A 91 6.83 -1.36 2.54
N THR A 92 6.78 -0.17 1.93
CA THR A 92 5.51 0.48 1.55
C THR A 92 4.69 -0.44 0.65
N ALA A 93 5.29 -1.00 -0.41
CA ALA A 93 4.60 -1.92 -1.33
C ALA A 93 4.12 -3.21 -0.64
N ILE A 94 4.92 -3.78 0.27
CA ILE A 94 4.55 -4.98 1.05
C ILE A 94 3.32 -4.70 1.91
N PHE A 95 3.34 -3.63 2.71
CA PHE A 95 2.23 -3.31 3.59
C PHE A 95 1.00 -2.83 2.82
N ASP A 96 1.16 -2.14 1.70
CA ASP A 96 0.06 -1.77 0.81
C ASP A 96 -0.63 -3.01 0.22
N SER A 97 0.15 -4.03 -0.14
CA SER A 97 -0.42 -5.32 -0.59
C SER A 97 -1.19 -6.04 0.51
N LEU A 98 -0.74 -5.94 1.76
CA LEU A 98 -1.47 -6.45 2.92
C LEU A 98 -2.78 -5.68 3.14
N CYS A 99 -2.76 -4.35 2.99
CA CYS A 99 -3.98 -3.55 2.98
C CYS A 99 -4.94 -4.06 1.92
N TYR A 100 -4.48 -4.29 0.69
CA TYR A 100 -5.31 -4.82 -0.40
C TYR A 100 -5.97 -6.16 -0.05
N ASN A 101 -5.23 -7.10 0.55
CA ASN A 101 -5.77 -8.41 0.93
C ASN A 101 -6.94 -8.31 1.93
N PHE A 102 -6.80 -7.46 2.94
CA PHE A 102 -7.77 -7.35 4.04
C PHE A 102 -8.84 -6.29 3.82
N ARG A 103 -8.65 -5.35 2.88
CA ARG A 103 -9.58 -4.26 2.60
C ARG A 103 -11.05 -4.68 2.46
N PRO A 104 -11.41 -5.81 1.83
CA PRO A 104 -12.82 -6.19 1.72
C PRO A 104 -13.49 -6.56 3.06
N SER A 105 -12.71 -6.71 4.15
CA SER A 105 -13.26 -6.85 5.51
C SER A 105 -14.06 -5.62 5.96
N LEU A 106 -13.89 -4.48 5.29
CA LEU A 106 -14.65 -3.25 5.51
C LEU A 106 -16.03 -3.25 4.84
N LEU A 107 -16.22 -4.09 3.83
CA LEU A 107 -17.42 -4.11 2.99
C LEU A 107 -18.47 -5.13 3.46
N GLN A 108 -18.24 -5.78 4.61
CA GLN A 108 -19.14 -6.79 5.14
C GLN A 108 -20.41 -6.14 5.71
N ASP A 109 -21.58 -6.67 5.37
CA ASP A 109 -22.85 -6.25 5.97
C ASP A 109 -22.90 -6.71 7.44
N PRO A 110 -23.15 -5.81 8.43
CA PRO A 110 -23.22 -6.18 9.83
C PRO A 110 -24.26 -7.28 10.10
N ALA A 111 -25.40 -7.25 9.38
CA ALA A 111 -26.43 -8.27 9.52
C ALA A 111 -25.96 -9.65 9.06
N GLU A 112 -25.12 -9.71 8.02
CA GLU A 112 -24.52 -10.95 7.56
C GLU A 112 -23.39 -11.41 8.49
N VAL A 113 -22.61 -10.48 9.05
CA VAL A 113 -21.54 -10.78 10.01
C VAL A 113 -22.11 -11.45 11.27
N GLU A 114 -23.24 -10.95 11.79
CA GLU A 114 -23.90 -11.56 12.96
C GLU A 114 -24.35 -13.00 12.72
N LEU A 115 -24.67 -13.35 11.47
CA LEU A 115 -25.07 -14.70 11.06
C LEU A 115 -23.88 -15.64 10.83
N LEU A 116 -22.65 -15.11 10.74
CA LEU A 116 -21.46 -15.94 10.55
C LEU A 116 -21.20 -16.80 11.79
N PRO A 117 -20.64 -18.01 11.61
CA PRO A 117 -20.10 -18.79 12.74
C PRO A 117 -19.09 -17.96 13.55
N GLY A 118 -19.11 -18.10 14.88
CA GLY A 118 -18.30 -17.27 15.78
C GLY A 118 -16.80 -17.23 15.45
N TYR A 119 -16.22 -18.35 14.98
CA TYR A 119 -14.81 -18.37 14.57
C TYR A 119 -14.53 -17.45 13.35
N LYS A 120 -15.47 -17.31 12.41
CA LYS A 120 -15.36 -16.38 11.28
C LYS A 120 -15.51 -14.93 11.72
N GLN A 121 -16.37 -14.64 12.72
CA GLN A 121 -16.49 -13.30 13.29
C GLN A 121 -15.19 -12.86 13.98
N ILE A 122 -14.59 -13.75 14.78
CA ILE A 122 -13.29 -13.49 15.42
C ILE A 122 -12.21 -13.27 14.37
N LEU A 123 -12.15 -14.12 13.33
CA LEU A 123 -11.17 -13.98 12.26
C LEU A 123 -11.36 -12.69 11.46
N LEU A 124 -12.60 -12.29 11.18
CA LEU A 124 -12.92 -11.02 10.53
C LEU A 124 -12.47 -9.81 11.37
N SER A 125 -12.69 -9.84 12.69
CA SER A 125 -12.17 -8.82 13.61
C SER A 125 -10.64 -8.78 13.58
N SER A 126 -9.98 -9.93 13.54
CA SER A 126 -8.52 -10.04 13.38
C SER A 126 -8.05 -9.43 12.05
N HIS A 127 -8.77 -9.65 10.94
CA HIS A 127 -8.48 -9.03 9.65
C HIS A 127 -8.65 -7.51 9.65
N LYS A 128 -9.67 -6.97 10.34
CA LYS A 128 -9.82 -5.52 10.53
C LYS A 128 -8.60 -4.94 11.28
N LYS A 129 -8.11 -5.63 12.33
CA LYS A 129 -6.88 -5.22 13.03
C LYS A 129 -5.63 -5.33 12.13
N ALA A 130 -5.51 -6.40 11.35
CA ALA A 130 -4.42 -6.58 10.40
C ALA A 130 -4.39 -5.45 9.35
N LEU A 131 -5.56 -5.07 8.82
CA LEU A 131 -5.73 -3.95 7.90
C LEU A 131 -5.29 -2.63 8.55
N ALA A 132 -5.74 -2.32 9.76
CA ALA A 132 -5.30 -1.11 10.46
C ALA A 132 -3.79 -1.09 10.71
N SER A 133 -3.24 -2.23 11.14
CA SER A 133 -1.80 -2.39 11.38
C SER A 133 -1.00 -2.17 10.09
N ALA A 134 -1.42 -2.77 8.98
CA ALA A 134 -0.76 -2.61 7.69
C ALA A 134 -0.86 -1.14 7.21
N ALA A 135 -2.03 -0.51 7.33
CA ALA A 135 -2.24 0.88 6.97
C ALA A 135 -1.35 1.84 7.77
N LEU A 136 -1.25 1.64 9.09
CA LEU A 136 -0.33 2.40 9.94
C LEU A 136 1.12 2.25 9.49
N LYS A 137 1.53 1.03 9.14
CA LYS A 137 2.88 0.78 8.62
C LYS A 137 3.11 1.47 7.28
N VAL A 138 2.15 1.47 6.35
CA VAL A 138 2.25 2.28 5.12
C VAL A 138 2.46 3.76 5.45
N LEU A 139 1.63 4.33 6.34
CA LEU A 139 1.72 5.75 6.70
C LEU A 139 3.05 6.11 7.37
N GLU A 140 3.58 5.23 8.21
CA GLU A 140 4.91 5.33 8.84
C GLU A 140 6.02 5.36 7.77
N LYS A 141 6.06 4.34 6.89
CA LYS A 141 7.09 4.22 5.85
C LYS A 141 7.05 5.37 4.85
N VAL A 142 5.85 5.80 4.46
CA VAL A 142 5.67 6.97 3.60
C VAL A 142 6.13 8.26 4.28
N SER A 143 5.93 8.39 5.59
CA SER A 143 6.45 9.54 6.36
C SER A 143 7.98 9.58 6.33
N THR A 144 8.60 8.44 6.60
CA THR A 144 10.06 8.30 6.55
C THR A 144 10.57 8.61 5.15
N LEU A 145 9.93 8.08 4.11
CA LEU A 145 10.29 8.29 2.72
C LEU A 145 10.20 9.76 2.32
N HIS A 146 9.13 10.46 2.71
CA HIS A 146 8.97 11.90 2.50
C HIS A 146 10.12 12.69 3.12
N ASN A 147 10.48 12.37 4.36
CA ASN A 147 11.55 13.07 5.07
C ASN A 147 12.93 12.81 4.45
N MET A 148 13.17 11.62 3.91
CA MET A 148 14.43 11.26 3.24
C MET A 148 14.61 11.95 1.90
N ILE A 149 13.54 12.04 1.11
CA ILE A 149 13.55 12.63 -0.23
C ILE A 149 13.63 14.17 -0.16
N GLY A 150 13.17 14.77 0.95
CA GLY A 150 13.17 16.21 1.16
C GLY A 150 12.17 16.95 0.27
N ALA A 151 12.17 18.28 0.36
CA ALA A 151 11.23 19.14 -0.37
C ALA A 151 11.43 19.12 -1.90
N SER A 152 12.58 18.62 -2.38
CA SER A 152 12.99 18.70 -3.79
C SER A 152 12.22 17.76 -4.74
N HIS A 153 11.51 16.75 -4.22
CA HIS A 153 10.68 15.85 -5.04
C HIS A 153 9.24 15.71 -4.52
N ALA A 154 8.61 16.85 -4.20
CA ALA A 154 7.22 16.97 -3.73
C ALA A 154 6.13 16.42 -4.67
N ARG A 155 6.51 15.87 -5.83
CA ARG A 155 5.59 15.25 -6.81
C ARG A 155 5.64 13.73 -6.84
N TYR A 156 6.45 13.10 -5.99
CA TYR A 156 6.65 11.65 -6.06
C TYR A 156 5.34 10.88 -5.74
N PRO A 157 4.73 10.18 -6.72
CA PRO A 157 3.45 9.51 -6.52
C PRO A 157 3.51 8.39 -5.48
N GLY A 158 4.70 7.80 -5.28
CA GLY A 158 4.94 6.76 -4.27
C GLY A 158 4.84 7.26 -2.81
N ILE A 159 4.67 8.57 -2.58
CA ILE A 159 4.26 9.13 -1.28
C ILE A 159 2.76 9.44 -1.28
N ILE A 160 2.27 10.11 -2.32
CA ILE A 160 0.90 10.65 -2.36
C ILE A 160 -0.14 9.53 -2.37
N ILE A 161 0.02 8.56 -3.28
CA ILE A 161 -0.97 7.48 -3.45
C ILE A 161 -1.03 6.60 -2.21
N PRO A 162 0.08 6.05 -1.67
CA PRO A 162 -0.01 5.17 -0.52
C PRO A 162 -0.44 5.90 0.76
N ALA A 163 -0.11 7.19 0.91
CA ALA A 163 -0.63 7.98 2.04
C ALA A 163 -2.16 8.05 2.02
N PHE A 164 -2.75 8.37 0.87
CA PHE A 164 -4.20 8.45 0.73
C PHE A 164 -4.86 7.07 0.85
N GLU A 165 -4.36 6.07 0.11
CA GLU A 165 -4.94 4.73 0.05
C GLU A 165 -4.88 3.98 1.37
N ALA A 166 -3.89 4.25 2.23
CA ALA A 166 -3.81 3.69 3.58
C ALA A 166 -4.66 4.48 4.60
N ALA A 167 -4.73 5.80 4.50
CA ALA A 167 -5.50 6.62 5.44
C ALA A 167 -7.01 6.37 5.34
N VAL A 168 -7.54 6.13 4.14
CA VAL A 168 -8.97 5.85 3.91
C VAL A 168 -9.49 4.63 4.69
N PRO A 169 -8.96 3.40 4.52
CA PRO A 169 -9.44 2.23 5.24
C PRO A 169 -9.22 2.37 6.76
N LEU A 170 -8.15 3.03 7.19
CA LEU A 170 -7.89 3.29 8.60
C LEU A 170 -8.97 4.21 9.21
N LEU A 171 -9.42 5.21 8.46
CA LEU A 171 -10.50 6.11 8.86
C LEU A 171 -11.85 5.37 8.89
N CYS A 172 -12.13 4.50 7.91
CA CYS A 172 -13.31 3.65 7.92
C CYS A 172 -13.38 2.77 9.18
N LEU A 173 -12.25 2.18 9.58
CA LEU A 173 -12.17 1.41 10.83
C LEU A 173 -12.38 2.30 12.06
N CYS A 174 -11.85 3.52 12.07
CA CYS A 174 -12.01 4.43 13.21
C CYS A 174 -13.45 4.95 13.36
N ALA A 175 -14.24 4.96 12.28
CA ALA A 175 -15.66 5.31 12.29
C ALA A 175 -16.55 4.24 12.95
N ASP A 176 -16.07 2.99 13.00
CA ASP A 176 -16.71 1.89 13.75
C ASP A 176 -16.45 2.09 15.24
N THR A 177 -17.52 2.23 16.04
CA THR A 177 -17.43 2.50 17.49
C THR A 177 -16.81 1.34 18.27
N ASP A 178 -16.89 0.12 17.74
CA ASP A 178 -16.44 -1.09 18.41
C ASP A 178 -14.99 -1.44 18.06
N PHE A 179 -14.38 -0.75 17.08
CA PHE A 179 -12.97 -0.91 16.72
C PHE A 179 -12.03 -0.11 17.66
N PRO A 180 -10.86 -0.63 18.08
CA PRO A 180 -10.25 -1.92 17.68
C PRO A 180 -10.80 -3.15 18.41
N GLY A 181 -11.60 -2.97 19.47
CA GLY A 181 -12.24 -4.05 20.22
C GLY A 181 -11.27 -4.97 20.99
N GLU A 182 -11.80 -5.62 22.02
CA GLU A 182 -11.09 -6.67 22.77
C GLU A 182 -11.27 -8.02 22.06
N THR A 183 -10.57 -8.23 20.94
CA THR A 183 -10.50 -9.57 20.34
C THR A 183 -9.52 -10.43 21.15
N MET A 184 -9.96 -11.63 21.56
CA MET A 184 -9.00 -12.70 21.87
C MET A 184 -8.13 -12.92 20.63
N ASP A 185 -6.82 -13.02 20.80
CA ASP A 185 -5.85 -13.23 19.73
C ASP A 185 -6.16 -14.52 18.97
N ALA A 186 -7.05 -14.46 17.98
CA ALA A 186 -7.07 -15.43 16.90
C ALA A 186 -5.76 -15.21 16.15
N SER A 187 -4.74 -15.92 16.61
CA SER A 187 -3.41 -15.91 16.01
C SER A 187 -3.59 -16.14 14.51
N LEU A 188 -3.27 -15.11 13.72
CA LEU A 188 -3.36 -15.16 12.26
C LEU A 188 -2.49 -16.28 11.68
N THR A 189 -1.57 -16.85 12.47
CA THR A 189 -0.84 -18.07 12.12
C THR A 189 -0.70 -18.96 13.36
N THR A 190 -0.68 -20.27 13.20
CA THR A 190 -0.33 -21.19 14.29
C THR A 190 1.14 -21.00 14.69
N GLY A 191 1.40 -20.24 15.75
CA GLY A 191 2.66 -20.29 16.52
C GLY A 191 3.84 -19.44 16.03
N THR A 192 3.71 -18.59 14.99
CA THR A 192 4.80 -17.73 14.52
C THR A 192 4.46 -16.24 14.70
N LEU A 193 5.41 -15.45 15.22
CA LEU A 193 5.25 -13.99 15.36
C LEU A 193 5.17 -13.38 13.95
N HIS A 194 3.98 -12.94 13.52
CA HIS A 194 3.82 -12.35 12.20
C HIS A 194 4.14 -10.84 12.23
N PRO A 195 4.68 -10.25 11.15
CA PRO A 195 4.99 -8.81 11.01
C PRO A 195 3.94 -7.78 11.43
N LEU A 196 2.67 -8.18 11.62
CA LEU A 196 1.59 -7.29 12.05
C LEU A 196 1.24 -7.47 13.54
N SER A 197 1.65 -8.57 14.17
CA SER A 197 1.21 -9.00 15.50
C SER A 197 1.48 -7.94 16.58
N THR A 198 2.68 -7.36 16.61
CA THR A 198 3.05 -6.35 17.63
C THR A 198 2.21 -5.08 17.51
N THR A 199 1.96 -4.62 16.28
CA THR A 199 1.15 -3.43 16.06
C THR A 199 -0.32 -3.72 16.34
N MET A 200 -0.85 -4.87 15.91
CA MET A 200 -2.21 -5.32 16.19
C MET A 200 -2.52 -5.37 17.69
N ALA A 201 -1.59 -5.86 18.51
CA ALA A 201 -1.74 -5.96 19.97
C ALA A 201 -1.81 -4.59 20.67
N ASN A 202 -1.20 -3.56 20.08
CA ASN A 202 -1.11 -2.22 20.67
C ASN A 202 -1.98 -1.17 19.96
N LEU A 203 -2.89 -1.60 19.06
CA LEU A 203 -3.74 -0.70 18.29
C LEU A 203 -4.63 0.13 19.22
N THR A 204 -4.61 1.45 19.03
CA THR A 204 -5.57 2.36 19.66
C THR A 204 -6.23 3.25 18.60
N ARG A 205 -7.50 3.61 18.82
CA ARG A 205 -8.21 4.55 17.94
C ARG A 205 -7.47 5.89 17.84
N ASN A 206 -6.92 6.38 18.96
CA ASN A 206 -6.17 7.64 18.99
C ASN A 206 -4.93 7.61 18.10
N GLN A 207 -4.15 6.52 18.13
CA GLN A 207 -2.99 6.36 17.26
C GLN A 207 -3.39 6.34 15.78
N CYS A 208 -4.49 5.63 15.46
CA CYS A 208 -5.01 5.57 14.09
C CYS A 208 -5.45 6.95 13.60
N MET A 209 -6.22 7.68 14.41
CA MET A 209 -6.68 9.04 14.09
C MET A 209 -5.53 10.04 13.96
N GLN A 210 -4.50 9.93 14.81
CA GLN A 210 -3.32 10.78 14.68
C GLN A 210 -2.60 10.51 13.37
N ALA A 211 -2.37 9.25 13.01
CA ALA A 211 -1.72 8.89 11.75
C ALA A 211 -2.51 9.39 10.52
N ILE A 212 -3.85 9.37 10.58
CA ILE A 212 -4.72 9.93 9.53
C ILE A 212 -4.53 11.45 9.41
N ARG A 213 -4.48 12.17 10.54
CA ARG A 213 -4.24 13.63 10.54
C ARG A 213 -2.85 13.97 9.99
N ASP A 214 -1.83 13.23 10.41
CA ASP A 214 -0.46 13.39 9.89
C ASP A 214 -0.40 13.14 8.37
N ALA A 215 -1.20 12.18 7.86
CA ALA A 215 -1.33 11.93 6.43
C ALA A 215 -1.99 13.10 5.68
N VAL A 216 -3.01 13.73 6.27
CA VAL A 216 -3.63 14.95 5.73
C VAL A 216 -2.63 16.08 5.67
N GLU A 217 -1.93 16.36 6.76
CA GLU A 217 -0.90 17.41 6.81
C GLU A 217 0.18 17.21 5.74
N ARG A 218 0.63 15.97 5.56
CA ARG A 218 1.58 15.61 4.50
C ARG A 218 1.02 15.82 3.10
N LEU A 219 -0.22 15.43 2.84
CA LEU A 219 -0.84 15.68 1.54
C LEU A 219 -1.06 17.18 1.29
N GLN A 220 -1.37 17.96 2.33
CA GLN A 220 -1.46 19.42 2.25
C GLN A 220 -0.10 20.05 1.93
N SER A 221 0.99 19.59 2.55
CA SER A 221 2.33 20.11 2.24
C SER A 221 2.77 19.79 0.80
N LEU A 222 2.23 18.72 0.21
CA LEU A 222 2.48 18.33 -1.19
C LEU A 222 1.51 18.97 -2.19
N ALA A 223 0.44 19.63 -1.72
CA ALA A 223 -0.63 20.18 -2.55
C ALA A 223 -0.14 21.30 -3.48
N GLU A 224 0.85 22.09 -3.06
CA GLU A 224 1.46 23.15 -3.88
C GLU A 224 2.00 22.60 -5.20
N PHE A 225 2.52 21.37 -5.19
CA PHE A 225 3.19 20.77 -6.34
C PHE A 225 2.36 19.69 -7.03
N SER A 226 1.22 19.28 -6.44
CA SER A 226 0.40 18.17 -6.91
C SER A 226 -1.09 18.38 -6.63
N LYS A 227 -1.88 18.56 -7.70
CA LYS A 227 -3.35 18.57 -7.63
C LYS A 227 -3.92 17.28 -7.04
N MET A 228 -3.23 16.17 -7.28
CA MET A 228 -3.59 14.86 -6.72
C MET A 228 -3.48 14.88 -5.19
N ALA A 229 -2.40 15.45 -4.64
CA ALA A 229 -2.23 15.59 -3.20
C ALA A 229 -3.25 16.57 -2.60
N GLU A 230 -3.51 17.70 -3.27
CA GLU A 230 -4.54 18.67 -2.87
C GLU A 230 -5.93 18.02 -2.76
N ALA A 231 -6.32 17.26 -3.79
CA ALA A 231 -7.60 16.54 -3.80
C ALA A 231 -7.67 15.48 -2.70
N GLY A 232 -6.59 14.70 -2.51
CA GLY A 232 -6.51 13.68 -1.47
C GLY A 232 -6.61 14.28 -0.05
N ALA A 233 -5.91 15.38 0.21
CA ALA A 233 -5.97 16.11 1.46
C ALA A 233 -7.39 16.61 1.77
N ARG A 234 -8.04 17.26 0.79
CA ARG A 234 -9.39 17.79 0.94
C ARG A 234 -10.41 16.67 1.22
N ALA A 235 -10.31 15.56 0.48
CA ALA A 235 -11.18 14.41 0.66
C ALA A 235 -11.03 13.80 2.06
N LEU A 236 -9.81 13.53 2.52
CA LEU A 236 -9.56 12.99 3.86
C LEU A 236 -10.02 13.95 4.97
N ALA A 237 -9.71 15.24 4.86
CA ALA A 237 -10.16 16.24 5.85
C ALA A 237 -11.70 16.28 5.95
N SER A 238 -12.40 16.20 4.82
CA SER A 238 -13.86 16.12 4.80
C SER A 238 -14.38 14.84 5.46
N LEU A 239 -13.75 13.69 5.22
CA LEU A 239 -14.13 12.43 5.85
C LEU A 239 -13.87 12.45 7.37
N ILE A 240 -12.75 13.01 7.83
CA ILE A 240 -12.46 13.17 9.27
C ILE A 240 -13.55 13.98 9.95
N ALA A 241 -13.94 15.13 9.37
CA ALA A 241 -14.99 15.96 9.93
C ALA A 241 -16.33 15.22 10.07
N ARG A 242 -16.65 14.29 9.16
CA ARG A 242 -17.86 13.46 9.22
C ARG A 242 -17.80 12.41 10.34
N VAL A 243 -16.61 11.88 10.64
CA VAL A 243 -16.40 10.90 11.71
C VAL A 243 -16.40 11.58 13.08
N GLU A 244 -15.80 12.75 13.21
CA GLU A 244 -15.70 13.50 14.47
C GLU A 244 -17.00 14.23 14.84
N TYR A 245 -17.77 14.67 13.84
CA TYR A 245 -19.04 15.36 14.03
C TYR A 245 -20.19 14.62 13.34
N PRO A 246 -20.59 13.44 13.86
CA PRO A 246 -21.75 12.74 13.34
C PRO A 246 -22.97 13.63 13.53
N SER A 247 -23.55 14.10 12.42
CA SER A 247 -24.76 14.93 12.45
C SER A 247 -25.88 14.17 13.15
N THR A 248 -26.64 14.84 14.04
CA THR A 248 -27.69 14.27 14.91
C THR A 248 -28.94 13.74 14.19
N GLN A 249 -28.87 13.47 12.87
CA GLN A 249 -30.00 12.93 12.11
C GLN A 249 -29.97 11.38 12.06
N PRO A 250 -31.00 10.70 12.59
CA PRO A 250 -31.03 9.23 12.76
C PRO A 250 -31.11 8.42 11.46
N GLN A 251 -31.06 9.05 10.28
CA GLN A 251 -31.01 8.37 8.98
C GLN A 251 -29.59 8.22 8.39
N GLN A 252 -28.55 8.79 9.03
CA GLN A 252 -27.19 8.79 8.49
C GLN A 252 -26.23 7.74 9.10
N GLN A 253 -26.60 7.01 10.14
CA GLN A 253 -25.74 5.92 10.66
C GLN A 253 -25.62 4.76 9.67
N SER A 254 -26.70 4.42 8.96
CA SER A 254 -26.66 3.50 7.80
C SER A 254 -25.89 4.10 6.60
N SER A 255 -25.70 5.42 6.56
CA SER A 255 -25.00 6.16 5.50
C SER A 255 -23.47 6.17 5.67
N ILE A 256 -22.92 5.98 6.88
CA ILE A 256 -21.47 5.90 7.09
C ILE A 256 -20.90 4.59 6.52
N MET A 257 -21.61 3.47 6.68
CA MET A 257 -21.26 2.20 6.02
C MET A 257 -21.56 2.21 4.51
N ARG A 258 -22.67 2.84 4.08
CA ARG A 258 -22.93 3.12 2.65
C ARG A 258 -21.98 4.15 2.04
N ALA A 259 -21.15 4.84 2.82
CA ALA A 259 -20.13 5.77 2.32
C ALA A 259 -18.81 5.08 1.94
N ILE A 260 -18.61 3.80 2.30
CA ILE A 260 -17.39 3.06 1.94
C ILE A 260 -17.36 2.78 0.42
N ASP A 261 -18.53 2.52 -0.18
CA ASP A 261 -18.70 2.28 -1.61
C ASP A 261 -18.35 3.52 -2.48
N PRO A 262 -18.85 4.75 -2.20
CA PRO A 262 -18.40 5.95 -2.90
C PRO A 262 -16.97 6.38 -2.56
N THR A 263 -16.38 5.94 -1.44
CA THR A 263 -14.96 6.23 -1.13
C THR A 263 -14.00 5.32 -1.90
N MET A 264 -14.43 4.08 -2.22
CA MET A 264 -13.75 3.19 -3.16
C MET A 264 -13.85 3.73 -4.59
N GLN A 265 -15.05 4.15 -5.01
CA GLN A 265 -15.24 4.83 -6.30
C GLN A 265 -14.48 6.17 -6.38
N LEU A 266 -14.30 6.87 -5.25
CA LEU A 266 -13.50 8.10 -5.18
C LEU A 266 -12.02 7.81 -5.47
N ILE A 267 -11.45 6.72 -4.95
CA ILE A 267 -10.09 6.29 -5.28
C ILE A 267 -9.98 5.94 -6.77
N ASP A 268 -10.98 5.27 -7.31
CA ASP A 268 -10.99 4.83 -8.71
C ASP A 268 -11.17 5.99 -9.69
N SER A 269 -12.04 6.95 -9.35
CA SER A 269 -12.25 8.21 -10.08
C SER A 269 -11.02 9.11 -9.98
N TRP A 270 -10.42 9.23 -8.79
CA TRP A 270 -9.20 9.98 -8.52
C TRP A 270 -7.99 9.44 -9.29
N LYS A 271 -7.89 8.11 -9.47
CA LYS A 271 -6.87 7.48 -10.33
C LYS A 271 -7.18 7.68 -11.82
N GLY A 272 -8.42 7.49 -12.24
CA GLY A 272 -8.86 7.60 -13.64
C GLY A 272 -8.60 8.98 -14.27
N GLU A 273 -8.77 10.06 -13.50
CA GLU A 273 -8.53 11.43 -13.98
C GLU A 273 -7.04 11.81 -14.09
N GLN A 274 -6.13 11.04 -13.48
CA GLN A 274 -4.72 11.42 -13.32
C GLN A 274 -3.72 10.50 -14.05
N ILE A 275 -4.12 9.30 -14.48
CA ILE A 275 -3.28 8.32 -15.21
C ILE A 275 -2.72 8.88 -16.55
N GLY A 276 -3.32 9.93 -17.12
CA GLY A 276 -2.77 10.62 -18.29
C GLY A 276 -1.45 11.38 -18.07
N SER A 277 -0.98 11.53 -16.83
CA SER A 277 0.13 12.43 -16.47
C SER A 277 1.31 11.72 -15.76
N ILE A 278 1.20 10.42 -15.45
CA ILE A 278 2.17 9.73 -14.60
C ILE A 278 3.13 8.90 -15.45
N ASN A 279 4.36 9.37 -15.62
CA ASN A 279 5.46 8.57 -16.17
C ASN A 279 5.81 7.43 -15.18
N GLY A 280 5.19 6.27 -15.36
CA GLY A 280 5.76 4.96 -15.01
C GLY A 280 5.79 4.54 -13.54
N VAL A 281 5.07 5.18 -12.61
CA VAL A 281 4.92 4.65 -11.24
C VAL A 281 3.64 3.81 -11.18
N PHE A 282 3.80 2.49 -11.29
CA PHE A 282 2.72 1.52 -11.09
C PHE A 282 2.67 1.11 -9.62
N THR A 283 1.52 1.25 -8.97
CA THR A 283 1.29 0.62 -7.65
C THR A 283 0.92 -0.85 -7.86
N VAL A 284 1.19 -1.70 -6.86
CA VAL A 284 0.75 -3.12 -6.89
C VAL A 284 -0.77 -3.18 -7.12
N THR A 285 -1.51 -2.26 -6.54
CA THR A 285 -2.96 -2.06 -6.74
C THR A 285 -3.35 -1.83 -8.20
N ASP A 286 -2.56 -1.10 -8.99
CA ASP A 286 -2.83 -0.84 -10.41
C ASP A 286 -2.60 -2.09 -11.27
N VAL A 287 -1.66 -2.94 -10.86
CA VAL A 287 -1.30 -4.15 -11.61
C VAL A 287 -2.23 -5.34 -11.30
N LEU A 288 -2.85 -5.36 -10.12
CA LEU A 288 -3.80 -6.39 -9.71
C LEU A 288 -5.23 -6.17 -10.23
N ARG A 289 -5.55 -4.96 -10.71
CA ARG A 289 -6.91 -4.60 -11.13
C ARG A 289 -7.33 -5.15 -12.49
N GLY A 290 -6.39 -5.53 -13.36
CA GLY A 290 -6.71 -5.98 -14.72
C GLY A 290 -7.45 -4.91 -15.52
N THR A 291 -6.75 -4.13 -16.35
CA THR A 291 -7.41 -3.20 -17.27
C THR A 291 -8.30 -3.99 -18.23
N HIS A 292 -9.62 -3.91 -18.05
CA HIS A 292 -10.60 -4.27 -19.07
C HIS A 292 -10.65 -3.26 -20.24
N SER A 293 -9.73 -2.28 -20.28
CA SER A 293 -9.42 -1.54 -21.49
C SER A 293 -8.32 -2.28 -22.27
N SER A 294 -8.68 -2.71 -23.47
CA SER A 294 -7.77 -3.20 -24.50
C SER A 294 -6.42 -2.49 -24.48
N LEU A 295 -5.34 -3.27 -24.34
CA LEU A 295 -4.01 -2.86 -24.79
C LEU A 295 -4.16 -2.21 -26.19
N PRO A 296 -3.57 -1.05 -26.49
CA PRO A 296 -3.50 -0.59 -27.86
C PRO A 296 -2.65 -1.59 -28.66
N VAL A 297 -3.33 -2.32 -29.56
CA VAL A 297 -2.80 -3.36 -30.46
C VAL A 297 -1.92 -2.78 -31.59
N ASN A 298 -1.22 -1.66 -31.37
CA ASN A 298 -0.39 -1.07 -32.43
C ASN A 298 1.04 -0.78 -31.95
N TRP A 299 1.82 -1.85 -31.85
CA TRP A 299 3.29 -1.81 -31.92
C TRP A 299 3.75 -2.69 -33.07
N GLY A 300 3.35 -2.31 -34.27
CA GLY A 300 3.81 -2.94 -35.51
C GLY A 300 3.56 -2.00 -36.69
N VAL A 301 4.65 -1.56 -37.31
CA VAL A 301 4.72 -0.81 -38.57
C VAL A 301 4.37 0.69 -38.46
N VAL A 302 5.40 1.52 -38.29
CA VAL A 302 5.62 2.72 -39.13
C VAL A 302 7.15 2.92 -39.25
N GLU A 303 7.63 2.78 -40.48
CA GLU A 303 8.97 3.17 -40.93
C GLU A 303 9.14 4.70 -40.92
N ASP A 304 10.40 5.12 -40.77
CA ASP A 304 10.95 6.44 -41.09
C ASP A 304 10.34 7.67 -40.42
N LEU A 305 10.85 7.95 -39.22
CA LEU A 305 11.39 9.29 -38.92
C LEU A 305 12.77 9.13 -38.30
N SER A 306 13.78 9.30 -39.15
CA SER A 306 15.19 9.42 -38.83
C SER A 306 15.42 10.49 -37.75
N GLY A 307 15.83 10.06 -36.56
CA GLY A 307 16.18 10.92 -35.44
C GLY A 307 16.34 10.10 -34.17
N SER A 308 17.51 9.47 -34.00
CA SER A 308 17.90 8.72 -32.81
C SER A 308 17.61 9.51 -31.52
N LEU A 309 16.54 9.11 -30.81
CA LEU A 309 16.25 9.50 -29.43
C LEU A 309 16.40 8.28 -28.50
N TRP A 310 17.35 7.40 -28.83
CA TRP A 310 17.83 6.36 -27.92
C TRP A 310 19.17 6.75 -27.26
N ASP A 311 19.71 7.93 -27.60
CA ASP A 311 20.96 8.49 -27.04
C ASP A 311 20.79 9.35 -25.79
N LYS A 312 19.61 9.37 -25.16
CA LYS A 312 19.42 10.04 -23.87
C LYS A 312 18.75 9.13 -22.87
N GLY A 313 19.54 8.20 -22.33
CA GLY A 313 19.28 7.58 -21.05
C GLY A 313 19.34 8.63 -19.94
N SER A 314 18.21 9.30 -19.68
CA SER A 314 18.03 10.12 -18.49
C SER A 314 17.07 9.40 -17.56
N LEU A 315 17.65 8.71 -16.56
CA LEU A 315 16.91 8.18 -15.41
C LEU A 315 16.33 9.38 -14.63
N PRO A 316 15.15 9.25 -13.99
CA PRO A 316 14.64 10.26 -13.06
C PRO A 316 15.50 10.44 -11.79
N PHE A 317 16.64 9.75 -11.68
CA PHE A 317 17.57 9.82 -10.54
C PHE A 317 19.06 9.76 -10.98
N SER A 318 19.38 10.31 -12.17
CA SER A 318 20.76 10.27 -12.70
C SER A 318 21.73 11.20 -11.97
N ASP A 319 21.23 12.21 -11.25
CA ASP A 319 22.06 13.26 -10.61
C ASP A 319 21.91 13.27 -9.07
N ILE A 320 22.05 12.09 -8.44
CA ILE A 320 22.25 11.96 -6.98
C ILE A 320 23.41 11.01 -6.71
#